data_AF-A0A950ZW63-F1
#
_entry.id   AF-A0A950ZW63-F1
#
_cell.length_a   1.000
_cell.length_b   1.000
_cell.length_c   1.000
_cell.angle_alpha   90.00
_cell.angle_beta   90.00
_cell.angle_gamma   90.00
#
_symmetry.space_group_name_H-M   'P 1'
#
loop_
_entity.id
_entity.type
_entity.pdbx_description
1 polymer ?
#
loop_
_entity_poly.entity_id
_entity_poly.type
_entity_poly.pdbx_seq_one_letter_code
_entity_poly.pdbx_strand_id
1 'polypeptide(L)'
;MANRDILALGTSAGGFEALRFLAREFPRNLPASVLCVIHLSNQYESSLDAILTQEGGLPASFAKDGETLRRAHIYLGPPASHLIVDGDRLHLGSGPRENHARPAIDPLFRSAASCCGARAIGVVLTGTLGDGASGLQALKRSGGITVVQDPSDAAFPEMPATALSRSQPDHVTSLKSMPSLLQNLVNLPVGAPKPVPDEITYEVDIARGRRMGMHDMDRIGRRSVLACPDCHGVMWEIDE
;
A
#
# COMPACT_ATOMS: atom_id res chain seq x y z
N MET A 1 18.36 0.17 -17.56
CA MET A 1 17.93 0.64 -16.23
C MET A 1 16.58 0.02 -15.95
N ALA A 2 16.30 -0.42 -14.72
CA ALA A 2 14.97 -0.94 -14.40
C ALA A 2 13.93 0.20 -14.49
N ASN A 3 12.71 -0.12 -14.91
CA ASN A 3 11.58 0.80 -14.89
C ASN A 3 10.86 0.72 -13.53
N ARG A 4 10.03 1.71 -13.24
CA ARG A 4 9.12 1.65 -12.08
C ARG A 4 7.99 0.68 -12.39
N ASP A 5 8.12 -0.55 -11.90
CA ASP A 5 7.26 -1.66 -12.29
C ASP A 5 6.31 -2.12 -11.18
N ILE A 6 6.19 -1.37 -10.08
CA ILE A 6 5.25 -1.63 -8.99
C ILE A 6 4.41 -0.37 -8.73
N LEU A 7 3.10 -0.47 -8.95
CA LEU A 7 2.11 0.53 -8.54
C LEU A 7 1.37 0.02 -7.30
N ALA A 8 1.60 0.62 -6.13
CA ALA A 8 0.88 0.30 -4.90
C ALA A 8 -0.21 1.35 -4.66
N LEU A 9 -1.48 0.96 -4.73
CA LEU A 9 -2.65 1.82 -4.58
C LEU A 9 -3.35 1.53 -3.25
N GLY A 10 -3.72 2.58 -2.53
CA GLY A 10 -4.49 2.51 -1.29
C GLY A 10 -5.75 3.37 -1.37
N THR A 11 -6.89 2.80 -0.99
CA THR A 11 -8.17 3.52 -0.99
C THR A 11 -9.17 3.00 0.06
N SER A 12 -10.24 3.74 0.31
CA SER A 12 -11.31 3.35 1.24
C SER A 12 -12.68 3.83 0.72
N ALA A 13 -13.37 4.70 1.47
CA ALA A 13 -14.63 5.30 1.05
C ALA A 13 -14.50 6.03 -0.31
N GLY A 14 -15.41 5.73 -1.24
CA GLY A 14 -15.35 6.20 -2.63
C GLY A 14 -14.34 5.44 -3.52
N GLY A 15 -13.56 4.53 -2.96
CA GLY A 15 -12.49 3.83 -3.65
C GLY A 15 -12.95 2.86 -4.73
N PHE A 16 -14.17 2.32 -4.62
CA PHE A 16 -14.74 1.44 -5.63
C PHE A 16 -14.83 2.12 -7.01
N GLU A 17 -15.42 3.32 -7.07
CA GLU A 17 -15.54 4.07 -8.32
C GLU A 17 -14.17 4.56 -8.82
N ALA A 18 -13.27 4.95 -7.90
CA ALA A 18 -11.91 5.33 -8.26
C ALA A 18 -11.13 4.17 -8.90
N LEU A 19 -11.19 2.97 -8.33
CA LEU A 19 -10.52 1.78 -8.88
C LEU A 19 -11.13 1.34 -10.21
N ARG A 20 -12.46 1.41 -10.37
CA ARG A 20 -13.13 1.12 -11.66
C ARG A 20 -12.67 2.09 -12.75
N PHE A 21 -12.59 3.37 -12.43
CA PHE A 21 -12.07 4.38 -13.35
C PHE A 21 -10.62 4.09 -13.73
N LEU A 22 -9.72 3.85 -12.76
CA LEU A 22 -8.32 3.52 -13.06
C LEU A 22 -8.18 2.23 -13.88
N ALA A 23 -8.95 1.19 -13.58
CA ALA A 23 -8.92 -0.08 -14.32
C ALA A 23 -9.31 0.10 -15.80
N ARG A 24 -10.31 0.93 -16.10
CA ARG A 24 -10.72 1.30 -17.47
C ARG A 24 -9.62 2.03 -18.23
N GLU A 25 -8.93 2.93 -17.54
CA GLU A 25 -7.93 3.82 -18.14
C GLU A 25 -6.53 3.19 -18.25
N PHE A 26 -6.27 2.09 -17.54
CA PHE A 26 -4.97 1.41 -17.65
C PHE A 26 -4.81 0.72 -19.02
N PRO A 27 -3.66 0.95 -19.71
CA PRO A 27 -3.40 0.31 -20.99
C PRO A 27 -3.14 -1.19 -20.79
N ARG A 28 -3.56 -2.02 -21.74
CA ARG A 28 -3.41 -3.49 -21.70
C ARG A 28 -1.97 -3.97 -21.54
N ASN A 29 -1.00 -3.16 -21.98
CA ASN A 29 0.43 -3.44 -21.93
C ASN A 29 1.15 -2.63 -20.85
N LEU A 30 0.45 -2.22 -19.78
CA LEU A 30 1.05 -1.49 -18.67
C LEU A 30 2.32 -2.20 -18.18
N PRO A 31 3.51 -1.56 -18.22
CA PRO A 31 4.77 -2.20 -17.88
C PRO A 31 5.02 -2.33 -16.36
N ALA A 32 3.94 -2.45 -15.58
CA ALA A 32 3.95 -2.52 -14.13
C ALA A 32 2.90 -3.51 -13.60
N SER A 33 3.12 -4.01 -12.39
CA SER A 33 2.11 -4.71 -11.59
C SER A 33 1.37 -3.69 -10.73
N VAL A 34 0.05 -3.84 -10.61
CA VAL A 34 -0.79 -2.97 -9.77
C VAL A 34 -1.21 -3.74 -8.53
N LEU A 35 -0.83 -3.27 -7.35
CA LEU A 35 -1.16 -3.84 -6.06
C LEU A 35 -2.15 -2.88 -5.38
N CYS A 36 -3.32 -3.37 -5.03
CA CYS A 36 -4.42 -2.52 -4.57
C CYS A 36 -4.92 -3.00 -3.22
N VAL A 37 -4.90 -2.11 -2.22
CA VAL A 37 -5.64 -2.29 -0.97
C VAL A 37 -6.83 -1.35 -0.97
N ILE A 38 -8.00 -1.93 -0.77
CA ILE A 38 -9.24 -1.23 -0.46
C ILE A 38 -9.79 -1.83 0.84
N HIS A 39 -10.29 -0.99 1.75
CA HIS A 39 -10.94 -1.47 2.97
C HIS A 39 -12.22 -2.25 2.63
N LEU A 40 -12.14 -3.57 2.72
CA LEU A 40 -13.27 -4.48 2.49
C LEU A 40 -13.80 -5.03 3.80
N SER A 41 -15.11 -5.24 3.85
CA SER A 41 -15.74 -5.98 4.95
C SER A 41 -15.40 -7.46 4.85
N ASN A 42 -15.13 -8.10 6.00
CA ASN A 42 -14.96 -9.55 6.08
C ASN A 42 -16.31 -10.30 6.12
N GLN A 43 -17.45 -9.60 6.12
CA GLN A 43 -18.77 -10.20 6.25
C GLN A 43 -19.32 -10.72 4.93
N TYR A 44 -18.82 -10.22 3.80
CA TYR A 44 -19.34 -10.55 2.47
C TYR A 44 -18.19 -10.87 1.53
N GLU A 45 -18.40 -11.85 0.66
CA GLU A 45 -17.52 -12.07 -0.47
C GLU A 45 -17.55 -10.85 -1.40
N SER A 46 -16.40 -10.45 -1.89
CA SER A 46 -16.25 -9.33 -2.80
C SER A 46 -16.03 -9.85 -4.22
N SER A 47 -16.82 -9.37 -5.18
CA SER A 47 -16.61 -9.63 -6.62
C SER A 47 -15.78 -8.53 -7.30
N LEU A 48 -15.00 -7.78 -6.52
CA LEU A 48 -14.29 -6.60 -7.03
C LEU A 48 -13.31 -6.95 -8.15
N ASP A 49 -12.59 -8.06 -8.04
CA ASP A 49 -11.68 -8.55 -9.08
C ASP A 49 -12.41 -8.83 -10.40
N ALA A 50 -13.55 -9.49 -10.37
CA ALA A 50 -14.36 -9.76 -11.56
C ALA A 50 -14.85 -8.46 -12.20
N ILE A 51 -15.30 -7.50 -11.37
CA ILE A 51 -15.75 -6.17 -11.84
C ILE A 51 -14.58 -5.43 -12.50
N LEU A 52 -13.42 -5.33 -11.86
CA LEU A 52 -12.28 -4.62 -12.43
C LEU A 52 -11.76 -5.28 -13.72
N THR A 53 -11.79 -6.62 -13.79
CA THR A 53 -11.43 -7.36 -15.00
C THR A 53 -12.38 -7.07 -16.16
N GLN A 54 -13.69 -6.99 -15.88
CA GLN A 54 -14.70 -6.70 -16.90
C GLN A 54 -14.63 -5.25 -17.40
N GLU A 55 -14.34 -4.31 -16.50
CA GLU A 55 -14.29 -2.89 -16.79
C GLU A 55 -12.99 -2.49 -17.52
N GLY A 56 -11.88 -3.16 -17.21
CA GLY A 56 -10.54 -2.71 -17.56
C GLY A 56 -9.84 -3.46 -18.68
N GLY A 57 -8.66 -2.94 -19.05
CA GLY A 57 -7.74 -3.61 -19.97
C GLY A 57 -6.91 -4.72 -19.33
N LEU A 58 -6.79 -4.70 -18.00
CA LEU A 58 -5.94 -5.58 -17.21
C LEU A 58 -6.77 -6.65 -16.48
N PRO A 59 -6.32 -7.92 -16.43
CA PRO A 59 -6.88 -8.89 -15.51
C PRO A 59 -6.69 -8.44 -14.05
N ALA A 60 -7.71 -8.65 -13.24
CA ALA A 60 -7.67 -8.42 -11.80
C ALA A 60 -7.99 -9.72 -11.04
N SER A 61 -7.35 -9.91 -9.89
CA SER A 61 -7.62 -11.04 -8.99
C SER A 61 -7.27 -10.68 -7.55
N PHE A 62 -7.99 -11.27 -6.59
CA PHE A 62 -7.49 -11.28 -5.22
C PHE A 62 -6.15 -12.02 -5.13
N ALA A 63 -5.22 -11.44 -4.38
CA ALA A 63 -3.90 -11.99 -4.21
C ALA A 63 -3.94 -13.33 -3.47
N LYS A 64 -3.06 -14.25 -3.87
CA LYS A 64 -2.84 -15.55 -3.25
C LYS A 64 -1.47 -15.58 -2.59
N ASP A 65 -1.39 -16.18 -1.41
CA ASP A 65 -0.12 -16.28 -0.69
C ASP A 65 0.93 -17.05 -1.50
N GLY A 66 2.13 -16.49 -1.59
CA GLY A 66 3.27 -17.03 -2.31
C GLY A 66 3.22 -16.86 -3.83
N GLU A 67 2.18 -16.25 -4.41
CA GLU A 67 2.08 -16.12 -5.87
C GLU A 67 3.10 -15.12 -6.43
N THR A 68 3.55 -15.39 -7.65
CA THR A 68 4.52 -14.53 -8.36
C THR A 68 3.80 -13.36 -9.04
N LEU A 69 4.37 -12.16 -8.89
CA LEU A 69 3.91 -10.94 -9.52
C LEU A 69 4.04 -10.99 -11.04
N ARG A 70 2.97 -10.59 -11.72
CA ARG A 70 2.91 -10.41 -13.16
C ARG A 70 2.65 -8.95 -13.50
N ARG A 71 3.37 -8.43 -14.49
CA ARG A 71 3.07 -7.11 -15.06
C ARG A 71 1.72 -7.15 -15.77
N ALA A 72 1.12 -5.98 -15.97
CA ALA A 72 -0.19 -5.84 -16.59
C ALA A 72 -1.27 -6.67 -15.86
N HIS A 73 -1.23 -6.68 -14.52
CA HIS A 73 -2.17 -7.40 -13.67
C HIS A 73 -2.48 -6.56 -12.42
N ILE A 74 -3.75 -6.57 -12.00
CA ILE A 74 -4.22 -5.91 -10.77
C ILE A 74 -4.41 -6.96 -9.68
N TYR A 75 -3.65 -6.85 -8.60
CA TYR A 75 -3.74 -7.72 -7.42
C TYR A 75 -4.45 -6.99 -6.30
N LEU A 76 -5.57 -7.53 -5.84
CA LEU A 76 -6.35 -6.97 -4.74
C LEU A 76 -5.97 -7.66 -3.43
N GLY A 77 -5.78 -6.87 -2.37
CA GLY A 77 -5.64 -7.41 -1.02
C GLY A 77 -6.95 -8.11 -0.59
N PRO A 78 -6.90 -9.41 -0.22
CA PRO A 78 -8.10 -10.11 0.21
C PRO A 78 -8.54 -9.65 1.60
N PRO A 79 -9.84 -9.74 1.93
CA PRO A 79 -10.32 -9.50 3.28
C PRO A 79 -9.55 -10.30 4.34
N ALA A 80 -9.45 -9.73 5.55
CA ALA A 80 -8.82 -10.33 6.72
C ALA A 80 -7.31 -10.62 6.65
N SER A 81 -6.60 -10.26 5.57
CA SER A 81 -5.13 -10.44 5.45
C SER A 81 -4.45 -9.18 4.90
N HIS A 82 -3.24 -8.85 5.36
CA HIS A 82 -2.46 -7.77 4.75
C HIS A 82 -1.85 -8.23 3.42
N LEU A 83 -1.95 -7.40 2.38
CA LEU A 83 -1.24 -7.62 1.13
C LEU A 83 0.20 -7.12 1.28
N ILE A 84 1.17 -8.01 1.13
CA ILE A 84 2.60 -7.73 1.32
C ILE A 84 3.34 -8.13 0.06
N VAL A 85 4.23 -7.26 -0.43
CA VAL A 85 5.13 -7.58 -1.55
C VAL A 85 6.53 -7.88 -1.03
N ASP A 86 7.14 -8.94 -1.55
CA ASP A 86 8.52 -9.34 -1.26
C ASP A 86 9.23 -9.73 -2.55
N GLY A 87 10.01 -8.79 -3.11
CA GLY A 87 10.69 -8.97 -4.38
C GLY A 87 9.71 -9.17 -5.53
N ASP A 88 9.59 -10.41 -6.02
CA ASP A 88 8.66 -10.81 -7.07
C ASP A 88 7.47 -11.64 -6.56
N ARG A 89 7.29 -11.75 -5.24
CA ARG A 89 6.21 -12.53 -4.62
C ARG A 89 5.23 -11.68 -3.83
N LEU A 90 4.00 -12.16 -3.77
CA LEU A 90 2.97 -11.66 -2.88
C LEU A 90 2.81 -12.58 -1.68
N HIS A 91 2.61 -11.96 -0.51
CA HIS A 91 2.35 -12.64 0.75
C HIS A 91 1.09 -12.09 1.39
N LEU A 92 0.35 -12.99 2.06
CA LEU A 92 -0.83 -12.64 2.85
C LEU A 92 -0.47 -12.65 4.34
N GLY A 93 -0.23 -11.46 4.87
CA GLY A 93 0.17 -11.25 6.26
C GLY A 93 -0.99 -11.42 7.24
N SER A 94 -0.72 -12.10 8.35
CA SER A 94 -1.69 -12.31 9.45
C SER A 94 -1.43 -11.43 10.67
N GLY A 95 -0.53 -10.43 10.53
CA GLY A 95 -0.18 -9.46 11.57
C GLY A 95 -1.37 -8.68 12.14
N PRO A 96 -1.15 -7.91 13.22
CA PRO A 96 -2.20 -7.13 13.88
C PRO A 96 -2.85 -6.14 12.91
N ARG A 97 -4.10 -5.77 13.18
CA ARG A 97 -4.79 -4.72 12.41
C ARG A 97 -4.03 -3.40 12.56
N GLU A 98 -3.97 -2.64 11.47
CA GLU A 98 -3.41 -1.28 11.45
C GLU A 98 -4.50 -0.33 10.97
N ASN A 99 -4.58 0.86 11.57
CA ASN A 99 -5.67 1.81 11.30
C ASN A 99 -7.08 1.17 11.39
N HIS A 100 -7.23 0.22 12.33
CA HIS A 100 -8.42 -0.62 12.53
C HIS A 100 -8.79 -1.55 11.35
N ALA A 101 -7.93 -1.67 10.34
CA ALA A 101 -8.16 -2.42 9.11
C ALA A 101 -7.20 -3.62 8.95
N ARG A 102 -7.70 -4.64 8.24
CA ARG A 102 -6.91 -5.75 7.67
C ARG A 102 -7.70 -6.35 6.50
N PRO A 103 -7.33 -6.06 5.24
CA PRO A 103 -6.09 -5.40 4.81
C PRO A 103 -6.07 -3.91 5.19
N ALA A 104 -4.88 -3.45 5.58
CA ALA A 104 -4.52 -2.03 5.73
C ALA A 104 -3.53 -1.65 4.62
N ILE A 105 -3.48 -0.37 4.28
CA ILE A 105 -2.67 0.21 3.20
C ILE A 105 -1.21 0.36 3.63
N ASP A 106 -0.96 0.79 4.87
CA ASP A 106 0.40 1.01 5.39
C ASP A 106 1.34 -0.22 5.23
N PRO A 107 0.92 -1.47 5.53
CA PRO A 107 1.72 -2.66 5.26
C PRO A 107 2.10 -2.89 3.79
N LEU A 108 1.18 -2.62 2.86
CA LEU A 108 1.46 -2.72 1.42
C LEU A 108 2.55 -1.71 1.04
N PHE A 109 2.41 -0.47 1.47
CA PHE A 109 3.36 0.58 1.11
C PHE A 109 4.73 0.38 1.76
N ARG A 110 4.79 -0.04 3.03
CA ARG A 110 6.06 -0.37 3.71
C ARG A 110 6.77 -1.57 3.09
N SER A 111 6.03 -2.61 2.70
CA SER A 111 6.63 -3.76 2.02
C SER A 111 7.15 -3.40 0.62
N ALA A 112 6.43 -2.55 -0.12
CA ALA A 112 6.92 -1.98 -1.38
C ALA A 112 8.16 -1.08 -1.16
N ALA A 113 8.19 -0.29 -0.09
CA ALA A 113 9.34 0.51 0.30
C ALA A 113 10.56 -0.37 0.59
N SER A 114 10.36 -1.49 1.29
CA SER A 114 11.42 -2.40 1.72
C SER A 114 12.03 -3.20 0.57
N CYS A 115 11.21 -3.82 -0.29
CA CYS A 115 11.74 -4.71 -1.32
C CYS A 115 11.88 -4.08 -2.71
N CYS A 116 11.12 -3.01 -3.00
CA CYS A 116 11.07 -2.40 -4.33
C CYS A 116 11.68 -0.99 -4.38
N GLY A 117 11.64 -0.23 -3.28
CA GLY A 117 12.26 1.09 -3.15
C GLY A 117 11.93 2.01 -4.33
N ALA A 118 12.96 2.46 -5.05
CA ALA A 118 12.83 3.36 -6.20
C ALA A 118 12.03 2.81 -7.40
N ARG A 119 11.75 1.50 -7.44
CA ARG A 119 10.85 0.88 -8.44
C ARG A 119 9.37 1.07 -8.13
N ALA A 120 9.03 1.43 -6.89
CA ALA A 120 7.65 1.54 -6.45
C ALA A 120 7.09 2.96 -6.63
N ILE A 121 5.81 3.02 -6.98
CA ILE A 121 4.98 4.22 -6.94
C ILE A 121 3.84 3.95 -5.96
N GLY A 122 3.78 4.69 -4.86
CA GLY A 122 2.70 4.64 -3.90
C GLY A 122 1.62 5.68 -4.24
N VAL A 123 0.36 5.28 -4.19
CA VAL A 123 -0.78 6.14 -4.57
C VAL A 123 -1.87 6.07 -3.50
N VAL A 124 -2.18 7.20 -2.87
CA VAL A 124 -3.34 7.32 -1.97
C VAL A 124 -4.50 7.97 -2.70
N LEU A 125 -5.64 7.30 -2.72
CA LEU A 125 -6.89 7.77 -3.31
C LEU A 125 -7.88 8.21 -2.23
N THR A 126 -9.08 8.60 -2.64
CA THR A 126 -10.24 8.89 -1.77
C THR A 126 -10.42 7.88 -0.63
N GLY A 127 -10.80 8.38 0.54
CA GLY A 127 -11.09 7.59 1.73
C GLY A 127 -11.22 8.42 3.01
N THR A 128 -11.61 7.75 4.09
CA THR A 128 -11.73 8.34 5.43
C THR A 128 -10.51 7.99 6.29
N LEU A 129 -10.26 8.77 7.35
CA LEU A 129 -9.13 8.57 8.27
C LEU A 129 -7.76 8.72 7.59
N GLY A 130 -6.72 7.98 8.03
CA GLY A 130 -5.33 8.26 7.68
C GLY A 130 -4.49 7.06 7.23
N ASP A 131 -5.10 5.91 6.95
CA ASP A 131 -4.36 4.72 6.51
C ASP A 131 -3.64 4.98 5.18
N GLY A 132 -2.42 4.46 5.06
CA GLY A 132 -1.54 4.68 3.91
C GLY A 132 -0.63 5.90 4.06
N ALA A 133 -0.90 6.83 4.98
CA ALA A 133 -0.08 8.03 5.13
C ALA A 133 1.34 7.72 5.65
N SER A 134 1.46 6.82 6.64
CA SER A 134 2.75 6.42 7.21
C SER A 134 3.55 5.58 6.21
N GLY A 135 2.91 4.61 5.59
CA GLY A 135 3.52 3.76 4.56
C GLY A 135 3.94 4.57 3.32
N LEU A 136 3.19 5.61 2.95
CA LEU A 136 3.56 6.47 1.82
C LEU A 136 4.82 7.29 2.15
N GLN A 137 4.94 7.77 3.39
CA GLN A 137 6.16 8.41 3.88
C GLN A 137 7.35 7.44 3.87
N ALA A 138 7.15 6.20 4.33
CA ALA A 138 8.16 5.15 4.28
C ALA A 138 8.63 4.87 2.83
N LEU A 139 7.70 4.78 1.88
CA LEU A 139 7.98 4.59 0.46
C LEU A 139 8.81 5.75 -0.12
N LYS A 140 8.48 7.00 0.24
CA LYS A 140 9.26 8.19 -0.16
C LYS A 140 10.69 8.15 0.40
N ARG A 141 10.85 7.80 1.68
CA ARG A 141 12.16 7.66 2.34
C ARG A 141 13.04 6.62 1.64
N SER A 142 12.45 5.51 1.17
CA SER A 142 13.12 4.47 0.37
C SER A 142 13.29 4.83 -1.12
N GLY A 143 12.94 6.05 -1.54
CA GLY A 143 13.16 6.55 -2.89
C GLY A 143 12.09 6.21 -3.93
N GLY A 144 10.98 5.61 -3.50
CA GLY A 144 9.80 5.44 -4.34
C GLY A 144 9.12 6.80 -4.62
N ILE A 145 8.28 6.83 -5.65
CA ILE A 145 7.49 8.03 -5.98
C ILE A 145 6.15 7.97 -5.25
N THR A 146 5.71 9.10 -4.75
CA THR A 146 4.46 9.23 -3.98
C THR A 146 3.47 10.12 -4.72
N VAL A 147 2.25 9.62 -4.90
CA VAL A 147 1.14 10.29 -5.57
C VAL A 147 -0.06 10.31 -4.64
N VAL A 148 -0.72 11.46 -4.52
CA VAL A 148 -1.95 11.59 -3.73
C VAL A 148 -3.05 12.19 -4.60
N GLN A 149 -4.25 11.63 -4.51
CA GLN A 149 -5.43 12.24 -5.12
C GLN A 149 -5.66 13.62 -4.49
N ASP A 150 -5.90 14.64 -5.30
CA ASP A 150 -6.25 15.97 -4.79
C ASP A 150 -7.47 15.87 -3.86
N PRO A 151 -7.39 16.30 -2.58
CA PRO A 151 -8.51 16.24 -1.65
C PRO A 151 -9.75 16.99 -2.15
N SER A 152 -9.60 18.03 -2.97
CA SER A 152 -10.73 18.76 -3.56
C SER A 152 -11.48 17.97 -4.65
N ASP A 153 -10.83 16.95 -5.22
CA ASP A 153 -11.40 16.02 -6.21
C ASP A 153 -11.87 14.69 -5.58
N ALA A 154 -11.39 14.38 -4.38
CA ALA A 154 -11.75 13.15 -3.67
C ALA A 154 -13.19 13.16 -3.17
N ALA A 155 -13.92 12.06 -3.36
CA ALA A 155 -15.26 11.88 -2.80
C ALA A 155 -15.24 11.91 -1.26
N PHE A 156 -14.17 11.38 -0.66
CA PHE A 156 -13.87 11.44 0.76
C PHE A 156 -12.44 11.98 0.93
N PRO A 157 -12.28 13.23 1.41
CA PRO A 157 -11.00 13.94 1.35
C PRO A 157 -10.05 13.66 2.51
N GLU A 158 -10.50 13.05 3.60
CA GLU A 158 -9.72 12.92 4.84
C GLU A 158 -8.42 12.12 4.65
N MET A 159 -8.49 10.98 3.96
CA MET A 159 -7.31 10.11 3.75
C MET A 159 -6.28 10.73 2.81
N PRO A 160 -6.65 11.29 1.65
CA PRO A 160 -5.72 12.11 0.87
C PRO A 160 -5.15 13.30 1.64
N ALA A 161 -5.97 14.04 2.40
CA ALA A 161 -5.51 15.18 3.19
C ALA A 161 -4.49 14.77 4.26
N THR A 162 -4.72 13.64 4.92
CA THR A 162 -3.77 13.08 5.90
C THR A 162 -2.46 12.68 5.22
N ALA A 163 -2.52 11.99 4.07
CA ALA A 163 -1.35 11.62 3.29
C ALA A 163 -0.53 12.85 2.83
N LEU A 164 -1.19 13.93 2.38
CA LEU A 164 -0.53 15.19 2.03
C LEU A 164 0.25 15.76 3.22
N SER A 165 -0.40 15.85 4.39
CA SER A 165 0.19 16.47 5.58
C SER A 165 1.40 15.70 6.11
N ARG A 166 1.38 14.37 6.05
CA ARG A 166 2.42 13.50 6.63
C ARG A 166 3.58 13.19 5.69
N SER A 167 3.29 13.01 4.39
CA SER A 167 4.28 12.46 3.45
C SER A 167 4.92 13.50 2.51
N GLN A 168 4.35 14.70 2.37
CA GLN A 168 4.75 15.70 1.37
C GLN A 168 4.97 15.05 -0.02
N PRO A 169 3.90 14.53 -0.65
CA PRO A 169 4.05 13.66 -1.80
C PRO A 169 4.67 14.36 -3.01
N ASP A 170 5.28 13.59 -3.91
CA ASP A 170 5.93 14.12 -5.12
C ASP A 170 4.90 14.68 -6.11
N HIS A 171 3.69 14.11 -6.11
CA HIS A 171 2.60 14.54 -6.98
C HIS A 171 1.26 14.59 -6.25
N VAL A 172 0.50 15.64 -6.56
CA VAL A 172 -0.92 15.79 -6.19
C VAL A 172 -1.69 15.98 -7.49
N THR A 173 -2.72 15.17 -7.73
CA THR A 173 -3.46 15.21 -8.99
C THR A 173 -4.92 14.79 -8.81
N SER A 174 -5.81 15.29 -9.66
CA SER A 174 -7.18 14.76 -9.75
C SER A 174 -7.19 13.31 -10.23
N LEU A 175 -8.23 12.56 -9.86
CA LEU A 175 -8.47 11.20 -10.33
C LEU A 175 -8.45 11.13 -11.86
N LYS A 176 -9.09 12.11 -12.53
CA LYS A 176 -9.16 12.18 -13.99
C LYS A 176 -7.78 12.24 -14.66
N SER A 177 -6.82 12.94 -14.07
CA SER A 177 -5.48 13.12 -14.67
C SER A 177 -4.48 12.06 -14.21
N MET A 178 -4.85 11.27 -13.18
CA MET A 178 -3.98 10.28 -12.55
C MET A 178 -3.53 9.16 -13.50
N PRO A 179 -4.37 8.57 -14.38
CA PRO A 179 -3.92 7.52 -15.30
C PRO A 179 -2.75 7.97 -16.18
N SER A 180 -2.85 9.15 -16.78
CA SER A 180 -1.79 9.71 -17.63
C SER A 180 -0.51 9.96 -16.85
N LEU A 181 -0.62 10.47 -15.61
CA LEU A 181 0.53 10.63 -14.73
C LEU A 181 1.21 9.28 -14.44
N LEU A 182 0.44 8.28 -13.98
CA LEU A 182 0.99 6.96 -13.63
C LEU A 182 1.65 6.29 -14.84
N GLN A 183 1.04 6.38 -16.02
CA GLN A 183 1.62 5.87 -17.28
C GLN A 183 2.95 6.54 -17.62
N ASN A 184 3.09 7.84 -17.38
CA ASN A 184 4.38 8.52 -17.57
C ASN A 184 5.41 8.04 -16.54
N LEU A 185 5.03 7.97 -15.27
CA LEU A 185 5.94 7.60 -14.17
C LEU A 185 6.49 6.17 -14.29
N VAL A 186 5.67 5.20 -14.71
CA VAL A 186 6.14 3.81 -14.91
C VAL A 186 7.20 3.68 -16.00
N ASN A 187 7.24 4.61 -16.95
CA ASN A 187 8.23 4.64 -18.04
C ASN A 187 9.51 5.39 -17.68
N LEU A 188 9.55 6.10 -16.54
CA LEU A 188 10.74 6.79 -16.10
C LEU A 188 11.78 5.81 -15.52
N PRO A 189 13.08 6.01 -15.80
CA PRO A 189 14.14 5.18 -15.23
C PRO A 189 14.18 5.32 -13.71
N VAL A 190 14.46 4.23 -13.01
CA VAL A 190 14.63 4.27 -11.55
C VAL A 190 15.92 4.98 -11.16
N GLY A 191 15.88 5.70 -10.04
CA GLY A 191 17.08 6.27 -9.42
C GLY A 191 17.95 5.18 -8.76
N ALA A 192 19.09 5.60 -8.20
CA ALA A 192 19.92 4.71 -7.41
C ALA A 192 19.14 4.15 -6.20
N PRO A 193 19.36 2.88 -5.81
CA PRO A 193 18.77 2.32 -4.61
C PRO A 193 19.13 3.16 -3.38
N LYS A 194 18.15 3.44 -2.53
CA LYS A 194 18.38 4.02 -1.21
C LYS A 194 18.36 2.92 -0.16
N PRO A 195 19.17 3.02 0.91
CA PRO A 195 19.08 2.10 2.03
C PRO A 195 17.69 2.22 2.66
N VAL A 196 17.08 1.08 2.96
CA VAL A 196 15.79 1.01 3.65
C VAL A 196 16.08 1.07 5.16
N PRO A 197 15.50 2.02 5.90
CA PRO A 197 15.57 2.03 7.37
C PRO A 197 15.14 0.71 8.00
N ASP A 198 15.87 0.26 9.03
CA ASP A 198 15.58 -1.01 9.72
C ASP A 198 14.17 -1.04 10.31
N GLU A 199 13.65 0.10 10.78
CA GLU A 199 12.28 0.20 11.32
C GLU A 199 11.21 -0.29 10.32
N ILE A 200 11.36 0.03 9.03
CA ILE A 200 10.41 -0.37 7.98
C ILE A 200 10.43 -1.89 7.81
N THR A 201 11.61 -2.50 7.90
CA THR A 201 11.76 -3.95 7.74
C THR A 201 11.12 -4.69 8.92
N TYR A 202 11.32 -4.22 10.15
CA TYR A 202 10.68 -4.78 11.34
C TYR A 202 9.16 -4.68 11.27
N GLU A 203 8.66 -3.54 10.86
CA GLU A 203 7.25 -3.27 10.66
C GLU A 203 6.58 -4.20 9.62
N VAL A 204 7.28 -4.46 8.51
CA VAL A 204 6.83 -5.44 7.50
C VAL A 204 6.79 -6.85 8.09
N ASP A 205 7.77 -7.23 8.90
CA ASP A 205 7.81 -8.54 9.58
C ASP A 205 6.64 -8.70 10.57
N ILE A 206 6.29 -7.65 11.32
CA ILE A 206 5.12 -7.62 12.19
C ILE A 206 3.85 -7.83 11.36
N ALA A 207 3.70 -7.11 10.25
CA ALA A 207 2.53 -7.23 9.38
C ALA A 207 2.41 -8.62 8.73
N ARG A 208 3.53 -9.29 8.44
CA ARG A 208 3.54 -10.71 8.00
C ARG A 208 2.99 -11.66 9.07
N GLY A 209 3.05 -11.27 10.34
CA GLY A 209 2.71 -12.12 11.48
C GLY A 209 3.91 -12.90 12.01
N ARG A 210 5.14 -12.45 11.70
CA ARG A 210 6.35 -13.02 12.30
C ARG A 210 6.32 -12.72 13.81
N ARG A 211 6.45 -13.77 14.63
CA ARG A 211 6.63 -13.57 16.07
C ARG A 211 7.98 -12.92 16.32
N MET A 212 7.97 -11.66 16.73
CA MET A 212 9.15 -10.96 17.20
C MET A 212 9.37 -11.27 18.68
N GLY A 213 10.62 -11.52 19.05
CA GLY A 213 10.99 -11.68 20.45
C GLY A 213 11.05 -10.34 21.16
N MET A 214 11.05 -10.34 22.50
CA MET A 214 11.19 -9.12 23.29
C MET A 214 12.46 -8.33 22.92
N HIS A 215 13.57 -9.02 22.64
CA HIS A 215 14.82 -8.40 22.23
C HIS A 215 14.76 -7.70 20.87
N ASP A 216 13.88 -8.14 19.97
CA ASP A 216 13.70 -7.48 18.68
C ASP A 216 12.87 -6.20 18.86
N MET A 217 11.84 -6.26 19.70
CA MET A 217 10.99 -5.11 20.04
C MET A 217 11.75 -4.01 20.80
N ASP A 218 12.72 -4.37 21.64
CA ASP A 218 13.57 -3.41 22.36
C ASP A 218 14.49 -2.57 21.43
N ARG A 219 14.64 -2.98 20.16
CA ARG A 219 15.44 -2.23 19.18
C ARG A 219 14.65 -1.11 18.50
N ILE A 220 13.32 -1.27 18.41
CA ILE A 220 12.42 -0.35 17.72
C ILE A 220 11.72 0.62 18.67
N GLY A 221 11.78 0.38 19.98
CA GLY A 221 11.13 1.26 20.96
C GLY A 221 11.54 0.96 22.39
N ARG A 222 11.02 1.75 23.32
CA ARG A 222 11.19 1.58 24.77
C ARG A 222 9.98 0.87 25.35
N ARG A 223 10.19 -0.07 26.26
CA ARG A 223 9.08 -0.76 26.93
C ARG A 223 8.20 0.25 27.67
N SER A 224 6.93 0.23 27.35
CA SER A 224 5.91 1.03 28.03
C SER A 224 5.63 0.45 29.41
N VAL A 225 5.24 1.33 30.33
CA VAL A 225 4.66 0.93 31.62
C VAL A 225 3.22 0.41 31.48
N LEU A 226 2.64 0.56 30.29
CA LEU A 226 1.30 0.08 29.95
C LEU A 226 1.38 -1.30 29.28
N ALA A 227 0.37 -2.14 29.55
CA ALA A 227 0.17 -3.42 28.87
C ALA A 227 -1.07 -3.34 27.98
N CYS A 228 -1.10 -4.14 26.90
CA CYS A 228 -2.24 -4.21 26.00
C CYS A 228 -3.48 -4.71 26.78
N PRO A 229 -4.62 -4.00 26.75
CA PRO A 229 -5.80 -4.38 27.54
C PRO A 229 -6.42 -5.71 27.06
N ASP A 230 -6.22 -6.07 25.79
CA ASP A 230 -6.86 -7.25 25.18
C ASP A 230 -6.07 -8.54 25.42
N CYS A 231 -4.74 -8.48 25.38
CA CYS A 231 -3.88 -9.67 25.49
C CYS A 231 -2.93 -9.64 26.70
N HIS A 232 -2.91 -8.54 27.46
CA HIS A 232 -2.01 -8.29 28.58
C HIS A 232 -0.52 -8.38 28.23
N GLY A 233 -0.18 -8.27 26.93
CA GLY A 233 1.20 -8.22 26.45
C GLY A 233 1.87 -6.88 26.77
N VAL A 234 3.20 -6.91 26.89
CA VAL A 234 4.04 -5.71 27.02
C VAL A 234 3.85 -4.82 25.78
N MET A 235 3.74 -3.51 25.96
CA MET A 235 3.72 -2.55 24.86
C MET A 235 5.05 -1.81 24.77
N TRP A 236 5.38 -1.29 23.59
CA TRP A 236 6.55 -0.45 23.35
C TRP A 236 6.10 0.93 22.88
N GLU A 237 6.77 1.95 23.38
CA GLU A 237 6.70 3.34 22.91
C GLU A 237 7.77 3.52 21.83
N ILE A 238 7.36 4.05 20.67
CA ILE A 238 8.23 4.30 19.53
C ILE A 238 8.35 5.82 19.39
N ASP A 239 9.58 6.33 19.34
CA ASP A 239 9.84 7.77 19.15
C ASP A 239 9.62 8.10 17.65
N GLU A 240 8.53 8.80 17.30
CA GLU A 240 8.23 9.30 15.94
C GLU A 240 9.02 10.58 15.58
#